data_AF-A0A7Y5TAJ2-F1
#
_entry.id   AF-A0A7Y5TAJ2-F1
#
_cell.length_a   1.000
_cell.length_b   1.000
_cell.length_c   1.000
_cell.angle_alpha   90.00
_cell.angle_beta   90.00
_cell.angle_gamma   90.00
#
_symmetry.space_group_name_H-M   'P 1'
#
loop_
_entity.id
_entity.type
_entity.pdbx_description
1 polymer ?
#
loop_
_entity_poly.entity_id
_entity_poly.type
_entity_poly.pdbx_seq_one_letter_code
_entity_poly.pdbx_strand_id
1 'polypeptide(L)'
;ADEVAAAELRLKFRTGGTEADAFPSARQVAGWVDAALDRETPFKCTAGLHRALRHRDPDTGFEHHGFLNLMVATVQLFDGGSLDDAVAVVDEADPARMIGAAIDTELWRARRWFTSFGSCSVTEPLESLIATGLLEDL
;
A
#
# COMPACT_ATOMS: atom_id res chain seq x y z
N ALA A 1 8.46 15.98 4.89
CA ALA A 1 9.10 15.11 3.89
C ALA A 1 10.31 15.81 3.26
N ASP A 2 10.27 17.14 3.08
CA ASP A 2 11.39 17.94 2.56
C ASP A 2 12.72 17.71 3.30
N GLU A 3 12.72 17.82 4.63
CA GLU A 3 13.94 17.58 5.44
C GLU A 3 14.51 16.16 5.31
N VAL A 4 13.65 15.16 5.11
CA VAL A 4 14.07 13.75 4.92
C VAL A 4 14.70 13.59 3.53
N ALA A 5 14.09 14.19 2.51
CA ALA A 5 14.59 14.19 1.14
C ALA A 5 15.94 14.93 1.05
N ALA A 6 16.06 16.10 1.68
CA ALA A 6 17.28 16.90 1.73
C ALA A 6 18.44 16.17 2.43
N ALA A 7 18.12 15.26 3.35
CA ALA A 7 19.10 14.40 4.02
C ALA A 7 19.37 13.06 3.28
N GLU A 8 18.82 12.87 2.08
CA GLU A 8 18.91 11.62 1.29
C GLU A 8 18.43 10.36 2.05
N LEU A 9 17.49 10.55 2.97
CA LEU A 9 16.88 9.48 3.75
C LEU A 9 15.58 8.98 3.09
N ARG A 10 15.09 7.82 3.56
CA ARG A 10 13.82 7.24 3.10
C ARG A 10 12.70 7.46 4.10
N LEU A 11 11.48 7.58 3.58
CA LEU A 11 10.28 7.72 4.40
C LEU A 11 9.84 6.37 4.97
N LYS A 12 9.25 6.41 6.17
CA LYS A 12 8.61 5.27 6.80
C LYS A 12 7.22 5.67 7.25
N PHE A 13 6.21 5.06 6.64
CA PHE A 13 4.82 5.25 7.02
C PHE A 13 4.38 4.18 8.01
N ARG A 14 3.61 4.58 9.02
CA ARG A 14 2.90 3.65 9.90
C ARG A 14 1.47 3.54 9.39
N THR A 15 1.04 2.32 9.09
CA THR A 15 -0.26 2.02 8.45
C THR A 15 -1.19 1.20 9.35
N GLY A 16 -0.84 1.07 10.63
CA GLY A 16 -1.60 0.30 11.61
C GLY A 16 -0.94 0.27 12.99
N GLY A 17 -1.63 -0.39 13.92
CA GLY A 17 -1.20 -0.56 15.31
C GLY A 17 -2.21 -1.39 16.13
N THR A 18 -2.17 -1.23 17.44
CA THR A 18 -3.07 -1.93 18.39
C THR A 18 -4.33 -1.13 18.72
N GLU A 19 -4.39 0.12 18.29
CA GLU A 19 -5.48 1.07 18.55
C GLU A 19 -6.01 1.59 17.22
N ALA A 20 -7.31 1.94 17.17
CA ALA A 20 -7.99 2.31 15.94
C ALA A 20 -7.39 3.57 15.27
N ASP A 21 -6.90 4.51 16.05
CA ASP A 21 -6.27 5.75 15.56
C ASP A 21 -4.88 5.54 14.93
N ALA A 22 -4.26 4.38 15.17
CA ALA A 22 -3.02 3.98 14.52
C ALA A 22 -3.22 3.56 13.05
N PHE A 23 -4.48 3.42 12.60
CA PHE A 23 -4.84 3.09 11.22
C PHE A 23 -5.21 4.37 10.45
N PRO A 24 -4.28 4.92 9.65
CA PRO A 24 -4.59 6.09 8.83
C PRO A 24 -5.66 5.75 7.79
N SER A 25 -6.52 6.71 7.48
CA SER A 25 -7.49 6.61 6.38
C SER A 25 -6.80 6.43 5.02
N ALA A 26 -7.52 5.91 4.04
CA ALA A 26 -7.05 5.80 2.66
C ALA A 26 -6.54 7.15 2.11
N ARG A 27 -7.24 8.25 2.42
CA ARG A 27 -6.82 9.62 2.06
C ARG A 27 -5.50 10.03 2.68
N GLN A 28 -5.27 9.70 3.94
CA GLN A 28 -4.00 10.00 4.59
C GLN A 28 -2.85 9.21 3.95
N VAL A 29 -3.04 7.90 3.72
CA VAL A 29 -2.01 7.06 3.10
C VAL A 29 -1.70 7.51 1.68
N ALA A 30 -2.72 7.73 0.84
CA ALA A 30 -2.53 8.22 -0.53
C ALA A 30 -1.82 9.58 -0.55
N GLY A 31 -2.19 10.51 0.34
CA GLY A 31 -1.53 11.81 0.46
C GLY A 31 -0.06 11.70 0.89
N TRP A 32 0.29 10.72 1.73
CA TRP A 32 1.69 10.47 2.07
C TRP A 32 2.49 9.89 0.90
N VAL A 33 1.89 8.99 0.13
CA VAL A 33 2.50 8.44 -1.09
C VAL A 33 2.73 9.54 -2.12
N ASP A 34 1.71 10.37 -2.37
CA ASP A 34 1.78 11.52 -3.27
C ASP A 34 2.91 12.47 -2.86
N ALA A 35 2.93 12.89 -1.59
CA ALA A 35 3.99 13.77 -1.07
C ALA A 35 5.40 13.17 -1.13
N ALA A 36 5.53 11.84 -1.09
CA ALA A 36 6.80 11.13 -1.23
C ALA A 36 7.27 11.13 -2.69
N LEU A 37 6.37 10.87 -3.63
CA LEU A 37 6.65 10.90 -5.07
C LEU A 37 7.04 12.30 -5.54
N ASP A 38 6.32 13.32 -5.06
CA ASP A 38 6.57 14.74 -5.36
C ASP A 38 7.97 15.21 -4.94
N ARG A 39 8.60 14.48 -4.00
CA ARG A 39 9.96 14.72 -3.50
C ARG A 39 10.96 13.66 -3.93
N GLU A 40 10.57 12.81 -4.86
CA GLU A 40 11.36 11.67 -5.34
C GLU A 40 11.96 10.82 -4.19
N THR A 41 11.23 10.68 -3.09
CA THR A 41 11.73 10.04 -1.87
C THR A 41 11.11 8.65 -1.71
N PRO A 42 11.89 7.56 -1.86
CA PRO A 42 11.37 6.21 -1.65
C PRO A 42 10.89 6.02 -0.22
N PHE A 43 9.87 5.18 -0.06
CA PHE A 43 9.24 4.91 1.21
C PHE A 43 9.10 3.42 1.48
N LYS A 44 8.85 3.12 2.74
CA LYS A 44 8.35 1.82 3.19
C LYS A 44 7.16 2.00 4.10
N CYS A 45 6.30 1.00 4.18
CA CYS A 45 5.16 1.00 5.09
C CYS A 45 5.39 -0.02 6.21
N THR A 46 4.85 0.24 7.39
CA THR A 46 5.05 -0.60 8.57
C THR A 46 3.78 -0.69 9.38
N ALA A 47 3.54 -1.86 9.98
CA ALA A 47 2.31 -2.22 10.69
C ALA A 47 1.05 -2.19 9.80
N GLY A 48 0.37 -3.33 9.65
CA GLY A 48 -0.96 -3.39 9.03
C GLY A 48 -1.03 -4.00 7.62
N LEU A 49 0.06 -4.09 6.86
CA LEU A 49 0.08 -4.61 5.47
C LEU A 49 0.33 -6.13 5.39
N HIS A 50 -0.43 -6.89 6.17
CA HIS A 50 -0.28 -8.37 6.23
C HIS A 50 -0.96 -9.09 5.06
N ARG A 51 -1.86 -8.42 4.34
CA ARG A 51 -2.66 -9.01 3.26
C ARG A 51 -2.48 -8.24 1.96
N ALA A 52 -2.65 -8.95 0.85
CA ALA A 52 -2.52 -8.40 -0.49
C ALA A 52 -3.56 -7.32 -0.76
N LEU A 53 -4.78 -7.55 -0.29
CA LEU A 53 -5.93 -6.68 -0.50
C LEU A 53 -6.37 -6.03 0.82
N ARG A 54 -7.01 -4.86 0.69
CA ARG A 54 -7.70 -4.20 1.81
C ARG A 54 -8.71 -5.16 2.43
N HIS A 55 -8.78 -5.19 3.75
CA HIS A 55 -9.71 -6.06 4.48
C HIS A 55 -10.09 -5.46 5.83
N ARG A 56 -11.23 -5.90 6.34
CA ARG A 56 -11.64 -5.64 7.71
C ARG A 56 -11.22 -6.82 8.57
N ASP A 57 -10.42 -6.57 9.60
CA ASP A 57 -10.00 -7.59 10.55
C ASP A 57 -11.23 -8.08 11.36
N PRO A 58 -11.51 -9.39 11.42
CA PRO A 58 -12.72 -9.90 12.06
C PRO A 58 -12.69 -9.81 13.60
N ASP A 59 -11.50 -9.79 14.21
CA ASP A 59 -11.33 -9.82 15.67
C ASP A 59 -11.42 -8.41 16.27
N THR A 60 -10.78 -7.44 15.61
CA THR A 60 -10.72 -6.04 16.05
C THR A 60 -11.74 -5.15 15.36
N GLY A 61 -12.18 -5.54 14.15
CA GLY A 61 -13.03 -4.72 13.30
C GLY A 61 -12.30 -3.54 12.63
N PHE A 62 -10.97 -3.50 12.67
CA PHE A 62 -10.20 -2.42 12.06
C PHE A 62 -10.07 -2.63 10.55
N GLU A 63 -10.03 -1.52 9.82
CA GLU A 63 -9.79 -1.54 8.38
C GLU A 63 -8.28 -1.53 8.12
N HIS A 64 -7.79 -2.56 7.45
CA HIS A 64 -6.40 -2.73 7.07
C HIS A 64 -6.22 -2.47 5.57
N HIS A 65 -5.16 -1.74 5.21
CA HIS A 65 -4.76 -1.54 3.82
C HIS A 65 -4.18 -2.81 3.22
N GLY A 66 -4.32 -2.98 1.90
CA GLY A 66 -3.67 -4.04 1.13
C GLY A 66 -2.36 -3.56 0.51
N PHE A 67 -1.31 -4.39 0.50
CA PHE A 67 -0.07 -3.98 -0.16
C PHE A 67 -0.20 -3.85 -1.68
N LEU A 68 -1.10 -4.59 -2.34
CA LEU A 68 -1.39 -4.41 -3.77
C LEU A 68 -2.12 -3.10 -4.03
N ASN A 69 -3.08 -2.71 -3.18
CA ASN A 69 -3.75 -1.41 -3.27
C ASN A 69 -2.71 -0.27 -3.25
N LEU A 70 -1.75 -0.32 -2.31
CA LEU A 70 -0.68 0.68 -2.23
C LEU A 70 0.25 0.65 -3.45
N MET A 71 0.58 -0.52 -3.99
CA MET A 71 1.42 -0.62 -5.18
C MET A 71 0.72 -0.01 -6.41
N VAL A 72 -0.56 -0.30 -6.63
CA VAL A 72 -1.34 0.30 -7.73
C VAL A 72 -1.46 1.81 -7.56
N ALA A 73 -1.84 2.28 -6.37
CA ALA A 73 -1.95 3.71 -6.09
C ALA A 73 -0.60 4.44 -6.30
N THR A 74 0.52 3.81 -5.96
CA THR A 74 1.86 4.36 -6.18
C THR A 74 2.16 4.53 -7.68
N VAL A 75 1.83 3.53 -8.51
CA VAL A 75 2.04 3.64 -9.96
C VAL A 75 1.11 4.70 -10.56
N GLN A 76 -0.16 4.71 -10.15
CA GLN A 76 -1.14 5.66 -10.63
C GLN A 76 -0.73 7.11 -10.33
N LEU A 77 -0.30 7.41 -9.10
CA LEU A 77 0.20 8.74 -8.73
C LEU A 77 1.48 9.10 -9.49
N PHE A 78 2.40 8.13 -9.65
CA PHE A 78 3.61 8.34 -10.42
C PHE A 78 3.34 8.67 -11.90
N ASP A 79 2.28 8.09 -12.47
CA ASP A 79 1.83 8.38 -13.83
C ASP A 79 1.01 9.67 -13.96
N GLY A 80 0.92 10.48 -12.89
CA GLY A 80 0.22 11.76 -12.87
C GLY A 80 -1.29 11.65 -12.61
N GLY A 81 -1.76 10.50 -12.11
CA GLY A 81 -3.14 10.33 -11.66
C GLY A 81 -3.48 11.23 -10.47
N SER A 82 -4.76 11.49 -10.26
CA SER A 82 -5.19 12.38 -9.19
C SER A 82 -5.11 11.72 -7.81
N LEU A 83 -4.97 12.54 -6.76
CA LEU A 83 -5.05 12.05 -5.38
C LEU A 83 -6.39 11.33 -5.12
N ASP A 84 -7.50 11.81 -5.68
CA ASP A 84 -8.81 11.19 -5.46
C ASP A 84 -8.92 9.80 -6.11
N ASP A 85 -8.32 9.60 -7.28
CA ASP A 85 -8.25 8.27 -7.90
C ASP A 85 -7.40 7.31 -7.06
N ALA A 86 -6.26 7.79 -6.55
CA ALA A 86 -5.39 7.00 -5.69
C ALA A 86 -6.07 6.64 -4.37
N VAL A 87 -6.87 7.55 -3.79
CA VAL A 87 -7.71 7.25 -2.63
C VAL A 87 -8.71 6.16 -2.93
N ALA A 88 -9.37 6.20 -4.10
CA ALA A 88 -10.30 5.16 -4.50
C ALA A 88 -9.62 3.79 -4.61
N VAL A 89 -8.40 3.73 -5.15
CA VAL A 89 -7.61 2.48 -5.21
C VAL A 89 -7.23 1.99 -3.82
N VAL A 90 -6.76 2.88 -2.92
CA VAL A 90 -6.39 2.50 -1.55
C VAL A 90 -7.60 2.00 -0.77
N ASP A 91 -8.80 2.54 -1.02
CA ASP A 91 -10.04 2.17 -0.34
C ASP A 91 -10.82 1.02 -1.00
N GLU A 92 -10.42 0.57 -2.19
CA GLU A 92 -11.08 -0.53 -2.91
C GLU A 92 -10.98 -1.85 -2.13
N ALA A 93 -12.13 -2.41 -1.79
CA ALA A 93 -12.27 -3.62 -0.99
C ALA A 93 -12.84 -4.80 -1.80
N ASP A 94 -13.34 -4.57 -3.01
CA ASP A 94 -13.77 -5.63 -3.92
C ASP A 94 -12.55 -6.36 -4.50
N PRO A 95 -12.39 -7.67 -4.23
CA PRO A 95 -11.21 -8.40 -4.67
C PRO A 95 -11.08 -8.47 -6.20
N ALA A 96 -12.18 -8.65 -6.93
CA ALA A 96 -12.13 -8.83 -8.37
C ALA A 96 -11.68 -7.53 -9.06
N ARG A 97 -12.17 -6.38 -8.58
CA ARG A 97 -11.76 -5.06 -9.09
C ARG A 97 -10.29 -4.79 -8.80
N MET A 98 -9.84 -5.05 -7.57
CA MET A 98 -8.45 -4.77 -7.19
C MET A 98 -7.47 -5.72 -7.90
N ILE A 99 -7.84 -6.98 -8.11
CA ILE A 99 -7.05 -7.93 -8.90
C ILE A 99 -6.97 -7.50 -10.37
N GLY A 100 -8.09 -7.08 -10.96
CA GLY A 100 -8.09 -6.52 -12.33
C GLY A 100 -7.16 -5.32 -12.45
N ALA A 101 -7.27 -4.35 -11.55
CA ALA A 101 -6.40 -3.18 -11.52
C ALA A 101 -4.92 -3.56 -11.32
N ALA A 102 -4.62 -4.56 -10.50
CA ALA A 102 -3.27 -5.07 -10.29
C ALA A 102 -2.68 -5.72 -11.56
N ILE A 103 -3.50 -6.44 -12.35
CA ILE A 103 -3.09 -7.04 -13.63
C ILE A 103 -2.83 -5.96 -14.69
N ASP A 104 -3.71 -4.96 -14.76
CA ASP A 104 -3.61 -3.87 -15.74
C ASP A 104 -2.48 -2.88 -15.40
N THR A 105 -1.94 -2.96 -14.19
CA THR A 105 -0.84 -2.11 -13.72
C THR A 105 0.50 -2.84 -13.85
N GLU A 106 1.51 -2.15 -14.38
CA GLU A 106 2.90 -2.61 -14.32
C GLU A 106 3.48 -2.48 -12.88
N LEU A 107 3.02 -3.32 -11.95
CA LEU A 107 3.31 -3.24 -10.52
C LEU A 107 4.81 -3.20 -10.16
N TRP A 108 5.66 -3.76 -11.01
CA TRP A 108 7.11 -3.72 -10.81
C TRP A 108 7.65 -2.28 -10.76
N ARG A 109 6.99 -1.32 -11.43
CA ARG A 109 7.34 0.11 -11.42
C ARG A 109 7.19 0.73 -10.03
N ALA A 110 6.23 0.23 -9.23
CA ALA A 110 6.03 0.69 -7.86
C ALA A 110 7.28 0.49 -7.00
N ARG A 111 8.10 -0.55 -7.26
CA ARG A 111 9.24 -0.94 -6.43
C ARG A 111 10.35 0.10 -6.34
N ARG A 112 10.40 1.04 -7.30
CA ARG A 112 11.31 2.20 -7.23
C ARG A 112 10.99 3.09 -6.03
N TRP A 113 9.70 3.23 -5.71
CA TRP A 113 9.18 4.17 -4.72
C TRP A 113 8.70 3.46 -3.45
N PHE A 114 7.82 2.46 -3.60
CA PHE A 114 7.37 1.61 -2.51
C PHE A 114 8.30 0.40 -2.37
N THR A 115 9.31 0.56 -1.51
CA THR A 115 10.48 -0.34 -1.49
C THR A 115 10.28 -1.61 -0.67
N SER A 116 9.45 -1.55 0.36
CA SER A 116 9.18 -2.66 1.28
C SER A 116 7.98 -2.35 2.16
N PHE A 117 7.41 -3.39 2.76
CA PHE A 117 6.53 -3.25 3.90
C PHE A 117 6.95 -4.19 5.04
N GLY A 118 6.58 -3.83 6.27
CA GLY A 118 6.81 -4.67 7.44
C GLY A 118 5.66 -5.64 7.67
N SER A 119 5.99 -6.92 7.81
CA SER A 119 5.09 -7.97 8.29
C SER A 119 5.81 -8.79 9.36
N CYS A 120 5.07 -9.29 10.34
CA CYS A 120 5.58 -10.19 11.37
C CYS A 120 5.82 -11.62 10.84
N SER A 121 5.23 -11.93 9.69
CA SER A 121 5.31 -13.22 9.01
C SER A 121 5.57 -12.98 7.52
N VAL A 122 6.43 -13.80 6.91
CA VAL A 122 6.56 -13.83 5.45
C VAL A 122 5.48 -14.69 4.81
N THR A 123 4.92 -15.63 5.57
CA THR A 123 3.90 -16.58 5.11
C THR A 123 2.55 -15.89 4.92
N GLU A 124 2.12 -15.02 5.85
CA GLU A 124 0.81 -14.36 5.76
C GLU A 124 0.64 -13.51 4.49
N PRO A 125 1.59 -12.61 4.11
CA PRO A 125 1.48 -11.86 2.87
C PRO A 125 1.58 -12.77 1.63
N LEU A 126 2.38 -13.83 1.69
CA LEU A 126 2.54 -14.79 0.58
C LEU A 126 1.25 -15.56 0.34
N GLU A 127 0.68 -16.20 1.36
CA GLU A 127 -0.59 -16.91 1.27
C GLU A 127 -1.72 -15.98 0.83
N SER A 128 -1.74 -14.75 1.34
CA SER A 128 -2.71 -13.76 0.90
C SER A 128 -2.55 -13.37 -0.57
N LEU A 129 -1.34 -13.39 -1.13
CA LEU A 129 -1.09 -13.11 -2.54
C LEU A 129 -1.45 -14.31 -3.42
N ILE A 130 -1.13 -15.53 -3.00
CA ILE A 130 -1.54 -16.77 -3.68
C ILE A 130 -3.07 -16.85 -3.74
N ALA A 131 -3.76 -16.47 -2.65
CA ALA A 131 -5.22 -16.42 -2.60
C ALA A 131 -5.86 -15.45 -3.62
N THR A 132 -5.09 -14.49 -4.17
CA THR A 132 -5.60 -13.62 -5.25
C THR A 132 -5.47 -14.25 -6.64
N GLY A 133 -4.77 -15.39 -6.77
CA GLY A 133 -4.47 -16.03 -8.05
C GLY A 133 -3.44 -15.29 -8.91
N LEU A 134 -2.77 -14.26 -8.37
CA LEU A 134 -1.71 -13.52 -9.07
C LEU A 134 -0.33 -14.21 -8.94
N LEU A 135 -0.22 -15.17 -8.02
CA LEU A 135 0.94 -16.00 -7.80
C LEU A 135 0.49 -17.46 -7.72
N GLU A 136 1.20 -18.34 -8.40
CA GLU A 136 0.98 -19.78 -8.31
C GLU A 136 1.46 -20.32 -6.95
N ASP A 137 0.85 -21.41 -6.49
CA ASP A 137 1.36 -22.15 -5.32
C ASP A 137 2.72 -22.76 -5.67
N LEU A 138 3.72 -22.57 -4.80
CA LEU A 138 5.12 -22.98 -5.03
C LEU A 138 5.34 -24.50 -4.89
#